data_AF-A0A7W5NIN0-F1
#
_entry.id   AF-A0A7W5NIN0-F1
#
_cell.length_a   1.000
_cell.length_b   1.000
_cell.length_c   1.000
_cell.angle_alpha   90.00
_cell.angle_beta   90.00
_cell.angle_gamma   90.00
#
_symmetry.space_group_name_H-M   'P 1'
#
loop_
_entity.id
_entity.type
_entity.pdbx_description
1 polymer ?
#
loop_
_entity_poly.entity_id
_entity_poly.type
_entity_poly.pdbx_seq_one_letter_code
_entity_poly.pdbx_strand_id
1 'polypeptide(L)'
;MAETGNDLAKQRESSYQIHKFLRAEGAGPWELGGRYSYEIRLGIWPSQRALAMAFSISVSHVSRCIAISQLSKRVVDACGGSDNLSFRLGKKLLSILKKIGKAEMERRAIYAERLGLTSFEDLLEVFSSDVLSTLIKISTRINVSVSDDGSSLSIHGRDAKNLIPHISRLEGMINEFLASIPENKARKRRDKAKKLRRTRMRSASGGLDVS
;
A
#
# COMPACT_ATOMS: atom_id res chain seq x y z
N MET A 1 -10.69 54.88 -0.46
CA MET A 1 -10.42 53.69 0.39
C MET A 1 -11.67 52.88 0.79
N ALA A 2 -12.89 53.23 0.35
CA ALA A 2 -14.12 52.49 0.67
C ALA A 2 -14.46 51.34 -0.31
N GLU A 3 -13.87 51.31 -1.51
CA GLU A 3 -14.20 50.32 -2.55
C GLU A 3 -13.68 48.90 -2.25
N THR A 4 -12.53 48.78 -1.59
CA THR A 4 -11.93 47.47 -1.25
C THR A 4 -12.73 46.68 -0.22
N GLY A 5 -13.46 47.35 0.68
CA GLY A 5 -14.28 46.69 1.69
C GLY A 5 -15.53 46.01 1.11
N ASN A 6 -16.17 46.65 0.13
CA ASN A 6 -17.37 46.14 -0.53
C ASN A 6 -17.05 44.94 -1.44
N ASP A 7 -15.91 44.99 -2.14
CA ASP A 7 -15.48 43.88 -3.00
C ASP A 7 -15.13 42.62 -2.19
N LEU A 8 -14.41 42.77 -1.06
CA LEU A 8 -14.06 41.64 -0.20
C LEU A 8 -15.29 40.96 0.42
N ALA A 9 -16.32 41.74 0.78
CA ALA A 9 -17.58 41.20 1.29
C ALA A 9 -18.29 40.33 0.23
N LYS A 10 -18.34 40.80 -1.03
CA LYS A 10 -18.89 40.04 -2.15
C LYS A 10 -18.10 38.75 -2.42
N GLN A 11 -16.77 38.83 -2.36
CA GLN A 11 -15.90 37.66 -2.53
C GLN A 11 -16.11 36.62 -1.44
N ARG A 12 -16.30 37.04 -0.18
CA ARG A 12 -16.61 36.14 0.94
C ARG A 12 -17.97 35.48 0.80
N GLU A 13 -18.98 36.23 0.36
CA GLU A 13 -20.30 35.66 0.09
C GLU A 13 -20.23 34.63 -1.05
N SER A 14 -19.57 34.97 -2.16
CA SER A 14 -19.35 34.03 -3.27
C SER A 14 -18.59 32.77 -2.82
N SER A 15 -17.55 32.95 -2.00
CA SER A 15 -16.77 31.86 -1.39
C SER A 15 -17.66 30.92 -0.56
N TYR A 16 -18.57 31.48 0.25
CA TYR A 16 -19.53 30.70 1.03
C TYR A 16 -20.50 29.92 0.13
N GLN A 17 -21.04 30.53 -0.93
CA GLN A 17 -21.92 29.84 -1.87
C GLN A 17 -21.21 28.70 -2.61
N ILE A 18 -19.97 28.92 -3.05
CA ILE A 18 -19.14 27.88 -3.68
C ILE A 18 -18.88 26.73 -2.70
N HIS A 19 -18.58 27.03 -1.42
CA HIS A 19 -18.44 26.00 -0.40
C HIS A 19 -19.72 25.16 -0.25
N LYS A 20 -20.89 25.79 -0.17
CA LYS A 20 -22.17 25.08 -0.08
C LYS A 20 -22.42 24.20 -1.30
N PHE A 21 -22.15 24.72 -2.49
CA PHE A 21 -22.28 23.98 -3.74
C PHE A 21 -21.37 22.73 -3.76
N LEU A 22 -20.07 22.89 -3.48
CA LEU A 22 -19.13 21.76 -3.42
C LEU A 22 -19.57 20.70 -2.41
N ARG A 23 -20.08 21.12 -1.25
CA ARG A 23 -20.58 20.19 -0.22
C ARG A 23 -21.84 19.44 -0.68
N ALA A 24 -22.72 20.10 -1.44
CA ALA A 24 -23.91 19.47 -2.01
C ALA A 24 -23.57 18.46 -3.10
N GLU A 25 -22.56 18.74 -3.92
CA GLU A 25 -22.03 17.82 -4.95
C GLU A 25 -21.20 16.66 -4.36
N GLY A 26 -21.00 16.63 -3.04
CA GLY A 26 -20.25 15.56 -2.39
C GLY A 26 -18.72 15.67 -2.48
N ALA A 27 -18.20 16.87 -2.79
CA ALA A 27 -16.78 17.11 -2.98
C ALA A 27 -15.90 16.53 -1.85
N GLY A 28 -14.89 15.77 -2.25
CA GLY A 28 -13.97 15.10 -1.34
C GLY A 28 -13.04 16.06 -0.57
N PRO A 29 -12.33 15.57 0.47
CA PRO A 29 -11.42 16.38 1.29
C PRO A 29 -10.30 17.08 0.51
N TRP A 30 -9.83 16.47 -0.60
CA TRP A 30 -8.78 17.04 -1.46
C TRP A 30 -9.25 18.32 -2.17
N GLU A 31 -10.46 18.30 -2.73
CA GLU A 31 -11.04 19.43 -3.47
C GLU A 31 -11.37 20.59 -2.54
N LEU A 32 -12.05 20.29 -1.44
CA LEU A 32 -12.36 21.29 -0.40
C LEU A 32 -11.08 21.93 0.13
N GLY A 33 -10.04 21.13 0.37
CA GLY A 33 -8.74 21.61 0.83
C GLY A 33 -8.05 22.55 -0.16
N GLY A 34 -8.08 22.19 -1.44
CA GLY A 34 -7.54 23.02 -2.52
C GLY A 34 -8.24 24.37 -2.57
N ARG A 35 -9.57 24.37 -2.46
CA ARG A 35 -10.38 25.59 -2.40
C ARG A 35 -10.04 26.45 -1.19
N TYR A 36 -10.01 25.88 0.01
CA TYR A 36 -9.69 26.63 1.24
C TYR A 36 -8.29 27.25 1.18
N SER A 37 -7.31 26.48 0.71
CA SER A 37 -5.93 26.94 0.53
C SER A 37 -5.84 28.09 -0.49
N TYR A 38 -6.59 27.99 -1.58
CA TYR A 38 -6.67 29.04 -2.59
C TYR A 38 -7.27 30.34 -2.04
N GLU A 39 -8.41 30.27 -1.35
CA GLU A 39 -9.10 31.45 -0.81
C GLU A 39 -8.31 32.15 0.29
N ILE A 40 -7.61 31.39 1.14
CA ILE A 40 -6.72 31.96 2.15
C ILE A 40 -5.54 32.68 1.49
N ARG A 41 -4.95 32.09 0.43
CA ARG A 41 -3.84 32.70 -0.32
C ARG A 41 -4.24 33.98 -1.04
N LEU A 42 -5.48 34.06 -1.53
CA LEU A 42 -6.04 35.28 -2.11
C LEU A 42 -6.39 36.36 -1.07
N GLY A 43 -6.29 36.05 0.23
CA GLY A 43 -6.65 36.98 1.31
C GLY A 43 -8.16 37.16 1.50
N ILE A 44 -9.01 36.37 0.81
CA ILE A 44 -10.47 36.37 1.01
C ILE A 44 -10.76 36.06 2.48
N TRP A 45 -10.07 35.04 2.99
CA TRP A 45 -10.05 34.68 4.41
C TRP A 45 -8.68 34.92 5.01
N PRO A 46 -8.56 35.68 6.11
CA PRO A 46 -7.25 36.01 6.69
C PRO A 46 -6.57 34.81 7.38
N SER A 47 -7.33 33.76 7.72
CA SER A 47 -6.80 32.56 8.35
C SER A 47 -7.75 31.36 8.20
N GLN A 48 -7.23 30.16 8.47
CA GLN A 48 -8.06 28.94 8.56
C GLN A 48 -9.16 29.07 9.62
N ARG A 49 -8.90 29.80 10.72
CA ARG A 49 -9.89 30.02 11.79
C ARG A 49 -11.03 30.91 11.32
N ALA A 50 -10.73 31.99 10.61
CA ALA A 50 -11.75 32.88 10.04
C ALA A 50 -12.64 32.14 9.02
N LEU A 51 -12.02 31.36 8.13
CA LEU A 51 -12.73 30.52 7.17
C LEU A 51 -13.62 29.49 7.87
N ALA A 52 -13.08 28.78 8.86
CA ALA A 52 -13.82 27.78 9.63
C ALA A 52 -15.06 28.36 10.33
N MET A 53 -14.92 29.55 10.95
CA MET A 53 -16.05 30.25 11.57
C MET A 53 -17.10 30.66 10.54
N ALA A 54 -16.69 31.23 9.41
CA ALA A 54 -17.62 31.65 8.36
C ALA A 54 -18.40 30.48 7.75
N PHE A 55 -17.77 29.32 7.64
CA PHE A 55 -18.39 28.12 7.07
C PHE A 55 -19.07 27.24 8.12
N SER A 56 -19.06 27.64 9.40
CA SER A 56 -19.60 26.85 10.51
C SER A 56 -19.04 25.43 10.59
N ILE A 57 -17.73 25.28 10.36
CA ILE A 57 -17.00 24.01 10.45
C ILE A 57 -15.84 24.12 11.44
N SER A 58 -15.30 22.98 11.87
CA SER A 58 -14.15 23.01 12.79
C SER A 58 -12.86 23.41 12.07
N VAL A 59 -11.99 24.13 12.78
CA VAL A 59 -10.64 24.47 12.29
C VAL A 59 -9.84 23.21 11.95
N SER A 60 -10.01 22.13 12.74
CA SER A 60 -9.40 20.82 12.47
C SER A 60 -9.86 20.20 11.15
N HIS A 61 -11.12 20.40 10.75
CA HIS A 61 -11.62 19.95 9.45
C HIS A 61 -10.92 20.72 8.32
N VAL A 62 -10.90 22.05 8.38
CA VAL A 62 -10.21 22.91 7.38
C VAL A 62 -8.74 22.52 7.26
N SER A 63 -8.05 22.39 8.39
CA SER A 63 -6.63 22.04 8.44
C SER A 63 -6.35 20.68 7.79
N ARG A 64 -7.17 19.66 8.07
CA ARG A 64 -7.02 18.34 7.46
C ARG A 64 -7.28 18.35 5.96
N CYS A 65 -8.31 19.07 5.49
CA CYS A 65 -8.57 19.20 4.05
C CYS A 65 -7.38 19.88 3.35
N ILE A 66 -6.90 21.01 3.88
CA ILE A 66 -5.73 21.72 3.33
C ILE A 66 -4.50 20.81 3.29
N ALA A 67 -4.24 20.06 4.36
CA ALA A 67 -3.14 19.11 4.36
C ALA A 67 -3.28 18.06 3.25
N ILE A 68 -4.47 17.46 3.10
CA ILE A 68 -4.74 16.45 2.07
C ILE A 68 -4.59 17.04 0.65
N SER A 69 -4.96 18.29 0.44
CA SER A 69 -4.82 18.97 -0.86
C SER A 69 -3.37 19.14 -1.34
N GLN A 70 -2.38 18.87 -0.49
CA GLN A 70 -0.97 18.85 -0.89
C GLN A 70 -0.59 17.63 -1.73
N LEU A 71 -1.43 16.58 -1.72
CA LEU A 71 -1.27 15.44 -2.62
C LEU A 71 -1.44 15.92 -4.06
N SER A 72 -0.60 15.42 -4.96
CA SER A 72 -0.72 15.76 -6.39
C SER A 72 -1.95 15.11 -7.00
N LYS A 73 -2.50 15.75 -8.04
CA LYS A 73 -3.66 15.21 -8.78
C LYS A 73 -3.42 13.77 -9.22
N ARG A 74 -2.20 13.45 -9.70
CA ARG A 74 -1.84 12.10 -10.13
C ARG A 74 -1.93 11.05 -9.01
N VAL A 75 -1.53 11.39 -7.79
CA VAL A 75 -1.66 10.47 -6.64
C VAL A 75 -3.14 10.26 -6.30
N VAL A 76 -3.95 11.31 -6.38
CA VAL A 76 -5.40 11.23 -6.14
C VAL A 76 -6.10 10.41 -7.22
N ASP A 77 -5.78 10.65 -8.49
CA ASP A 77 -6.30 9.90 -9.63
C ASP A 77 -5.95 8.41 -9.50
N ALA A 78 -4.70 8.09 -9.10
CA ALA A 78 -4.28 6.71 -8.85
C ALA A 78 -5.12 6.03 -7.74
N CYS A 79 -5.61 6.78 -6.76
CA CYS A 79 -6.52 6.29 -5.72
C CYS A 79 -8.00 6.24 -6.16
N GLY A 80 -8.29 6.40 -7.45
CA GLY A 80 -9.65 6.39 -7.98
C GLY A 80 -10.35 7.75 -7.91
N GLY A 81 -9.61 8.85 -7.75
CA GLY A 81 -10.16 10.20 -7.71
C GLY A 81 -10.38 10.77 -6.31
N SER A 82 -10.82 12.03 -6.27
CA SER A 82 -11.01 12.84 -5.06
C SER A 82 -12.07 12.27 -4.13
N ASP A 83 -13.15 11.73 -4.67
CA ASP A 83 -14.29 11.19 -3.90
C ASP A 83 -13.93 9.94 -3.12
N ASN A 84 -13.00 9.13 -3.64
CA ASN A 84 -12.50 7.93 -2.98
C ASN A 84 -11.49 8.23 -1.86
N LEU A 85 -11.10 9.50 -1.70
CA LEU A 85 -10.06 9.90 -0.78
C LEU A 85 -10.57 10.25 0.63
N SER A 86 -10.78 9.24 1.46
CA SER A 86 -11.17 9.46 2.87
C SER A 86 -10.07 10.16 3.71
N PHE A 87 -10.44 10.77 4.84
CA PHE A 87 -9.46 11.36 5.77
C PHE A 87 -8.44 10.34 6.31
N ARG A 88 -8.88 9.10 6.57
CA ARG A 88 -8.00 8.03 7.05
C ARG A 88 -6.94 7.70 6.01
N LEU A 89 -7.36 7.61 4.76
CA LEU A 89 -6.50 7.39 3.61
C LEU A 89 -5.55 8.57 3.41
N GLY A 90 -6.08 9.79 3.28
CA GLY A 90 -5.28 11.01 3.14
C GLY A 90 -4.19 11.13 4.21
N LYS A 91 -4.49 10.79 5.48
CA LYS A 91 -3.49 10.78 6.56
C LYS A 91 -2.34 9.79 6.30
N LYS A 92 -2.62 8.59 5.78
CA LYS A 92 -1.58 7.61 5.44
C LYS A 92 -0.71 8.13 4.29
N LEU A 93 -1.34 8.65 3.24
CA LEU A 93 -0.63 9.22 2.08
C LEU A 93 0.23 10.42 2.47
N LEU A 94 -0.25 11.30 3.33
CA LEU A 94 0.55 12.42 3.86
C LEU A 94 1.75 11.95 4.69
N SER A 95 1.60 10.87 5.46
CA SER A 95 2.72 10.25 6.18
C SER A 95 3.78 9.73 5.21
N ILE A 96 3.35 9.10 4.11
CA ILE A 96 4.26 8.62 3.06
C ILE A 96 4.92 9.81 2.33
N LEU A 97 4.14 10.81 1.92
CA LEU A 97 4.61 12.03 1.27
C LEU A 97 5.74 12.70 2.07
N LYS A 98 5.60 12.76 3.41
CA LYS A 98 6.64 13.31 4.30
C LYS A 98 7.94 12.49 4.30
N LYS A 99 7.86 11.18 4.06
CA LYS A 99 9.03 10.28 4.08
C LYS A 99 9.78 10.26 2.76
N ILE A 100 9.07 10.17 1.64
CA ILE A 100 9.68 9.98 0.31
C ILE A 100 9.71 11.25 -0.53
N GLY A 101 8.96 12.28 -0.13
CA GLY A 101 8.82 13.52 -0.89
C GLY A 101 7.84 13.41 -2.06
N LYS A 102 7.48 14.57 -2.61
CA LYS A 102 6.45 14.68 -3.67
C LYS A 102 6.86 14.00 -4.98
N ALA A 103 8.09 14.23 -5.44
CA ALA A 103 8.58 13.72 -6.72
C ALA A 103 8.58 12.19 -6.77
N GLU A 104 9.07 11.54 -5.71
CA GLU A 104 9.09 10.08 -5.64
C GLU A 104 7.69 9.49 -5.51
N MET A 105 6.80 10.15 -4.76
CA MET A 105 5.40 9.73 -4.66
C MET A 105 4.67 9.80 -6.02
N GLU A 106 4.91 10.85 -6.81
CA GLU A 106 4.40 10.96 -8.18
C GLU A 106 4.98 9.88 -9.10
N ARG A 107 6.29 9.61 -9.02
CA ARG A 107 6.93 8.53 -9.78
C ARG A 107 6.29 7.17 -9.48
N ARG A 108 6.03 6.89 -8.20
CA ARG A 108 5.36 5.67 -7.74
C ARG A 108 3.90 5.60 -8.20
N ALA A 109 3.20 6.73 -8.32
CA ALA A 109 1.84 6.78 -8.85
C ALA A 109 1.81 6.41 -10.35
N ILE A 110 2.72 6.96 -11.15
CA ILE A 110 2.89 6.56 -12.56
C ILE A 110 3.17 5.06 -12.67
N TYR A 111 4.02 4.56 -11.78
CA TYR A 111 4.38 3.14 -11.76
C TYR A 111 3.17 2.25 -11.42
N ALA A 112 2.37 2.62 -10.42
CA ALA A 112 1.14 1.90 -10.08
C ALA A 112 0.13 1.91 -11.23
N GLU A 113 -0.03 3.04 -11.91
CA GLU A 113 -0.89 3.18 -13.09
C GLU A 113 -0.44 2.24 -14.23
N ARG A 114 0.86 2.17 -14.53
CA ARG A 114 1.42 1.26 -15.53
C ARG A 114 1.18 -0.22 -15.22
N LEU A 115 1.09 -0.56 -13.93
CA LEU A 115 0.78 -1.92 -13.47
C LEU A 115 -0.73 -2.20 -13.40
N GLY A 116 -1.58 -1.21 -13.71
CA GLY A 116 -3.04 -1.36 -13.59
C GLY A 116 -3.52 -1.58 -12.15
N LEU A 117 -2.77 -1.09 -11.16
CA LEU A 117 -3.12 -1.25 -9.75
C LEU A 117 -4.23 -0.27 -9.39
N THR A 118 -5.39 -0.82 -9.06
CA THR A 118 -6.58 -0.05 -8.66
C THR A 118 -6.94 -0.27 -7.19
N SER A 119 -6.40 -1.32 -6.57
CA SER A 119 -6.65 -1.63 -5.17
C SER A 119 -5.89 -0.68 -4.24
N PHE A 120 -6.58 -0.20 -3.22
CA PHE A 120 -6.00 0.70 -2.24
C PHE A 120 -4.80 0.09 -1.49
N GLU A 121 -4.89 -1.17 -1.10
CA GLU A 121 -3.81 -1.90 -0.44
C GLU A 121 -2.57 -2.01 -1.33
N ASP A 122 -2.76 -2.30 -2.62
CA ASP A 122 -1.68 -2.40 -3.60
C ASP A 122 -1.02 -1.03 -3.81
N LEU A 123 -1.81 0.04 -3.88
CA LEU A 123 -1.31 1.42 -4.00
C LEU A 123 -0.50 1.84 -2.76
N LEU A 124 -1.00 1.55 -1.55
CA LEU A 124 -0.25 1.83 -0.33
C LEU A 124 1.06 1.05 -0.27
N GLU A 125 1.06 -0.21 -0.72
CA GLU A 125 2.26 -1.02 -0.77
C GLU A 125 3.28 -0.39 -1.72
N VAL A 126 2.87 0.00 -2.94
CA VAL A 126 3.75 0.68 -3.90
C VAL A 126 4.27 2.00 -3.34
N PHE A 127 3.40 2.81 -2.74
CA PHE A 127 3.78 4.10 -2.18
C PHE A 127 4.72 3.97 -0.98
N SER A 128 4.59 2.91 -0.18
CA SER A 128 5.35 2.73 1.06
C SER A 128 6.64 1.91 0.89
N SER A 129 6.73 1.08 -0.15
CA SER A 129 7.84 0.13 -0.33
C SER A 129 9.01 0.74 -1.06
N ASP A 130 10.16 0.09 -0.98
CA ASP A 130 11.22 0.33 -1.96
C ASP A 130 10.83 -0.30 -3.31
N VAL A 131 11.02 0.41 -4.41
CA VAL A 131 10.42 0.08 -5.72
C VAL A 131 10.80 -1.33 -6.21
N LEU A 132 11.99 -1.81 -5.82
CA LEU A 132 12.46 -3.17 -6.10
C LEU A 132 11.68 -4.25 -5.34
N SER A 133 11.34 -3.99 -4.07
CA SER A 133 10.58 -4.92 -3.23
C SER A 133 9.14 -5.09 -3.74
N THR A 134 8.56 -4.01 -4.27
CA THR A 134 7.23 -4.04 -4.91
C THR A 134 7.24 -4.77 -6.24
N LEU A 135 8.27 -4.54 -7.08
CA LEU A 135 8.47 -5.28 -8.33
C LEU A 135 8.49 -6.78 -8.08
N ILE A 136 9.27 -7.21 -7.09
CA ILE A 136 9.36 -8.63 -6.71
C ILE A 136 8.00 -9.13 -6.24
N LYS A 137 7.36 -8.49 -5.25
CA LYS A 137 6.09 -8.98 -4.69
C LYS A 137 4.90 -8.97 -5.66
N ILE A 138 4.80 -7.95 -6.52
CA ILE A 138 3.71 -7.84 -7.50
C ILE A 138 3.94 -8.79 -8.68
N SER A 139 5.19 -8.95 -9.13
CA SER A 139 5.59 -10.00 -10.08
C SER A 139 5.37 -11.40 -9.51
N THR A 140 5.48 -11.56 -8.20
CA THR A 140 5.38 -12.85 -7.51
C THR A 140 4.09 -13.01 -6.73
N ARG A 141 2.92 -12.73 -7.33
CA ARG A 141 1.69 -13.43 -6.91
C ARG A 141 1.71 -14.90 -7.35
N ILE A 142 2.88 -15.54 -7.20
CA ILE A 142 3.15 -16.94 -7.39
C ILE A 142 3.54 -17.45 -6.00
N ASN A 143 2.58 -18.04 -5.30
CA ASN A 143 2.82 -18.78 -4.07
C ASN A 143 3.34 -20.15 -4.46
N VAL A 144 4.57 -20.46 -4.04
CA VAL A 144 5.15 -21.78 -4.20
C VAL A 144 5.09 -22.48 -2.84
N SER A 145 4.31 -23.56 -2.77
CA SER A 145 4.24 -24.45 -1.60
C SER A 145 4.83 -25.81 -1.96
N VAL A 146 5.44 -26.45 -0.98
CA VAL A 146 5.91 -27.84 -1.08
C VAL A 146 4.95 -28.69 -0.26
N SER A 147 4.49 -29.80 -0.82
CA SER A 147 3.62 -30.73 -0.11
C SER A 147 4.30 -31.30 1.14
N ASP A 148 3.51 -31.74 2.12
CA ASP A 148 4.01 -32.23 3.42
C ASP A 148 4.95 -33.44 3.30
N ASP A 149 4.82 -34.22 2.22
CA ASP A 149 5.69 -35.34 1.88
C ASP A 149 6.97 -34.94 1.12
N GLY A 150 7.10 -33.67 0.73
CA GLY A 150 8.21 -33.12 -0.03
C GLY A 150 8.28 -33.60 -1.48
N SER A 151 7.25 -34.28 -1.99
CA SER A 151 7.26 -34.92 -3.31
C SER A 151 6.73 -34.02 -4.43
N SER A 152 5.96 -32.99 -4.09
CA SER A 152 5.34 -32.10 -5.05
C SER A 152 5.51 -30.64 -4.66
N LEU A 153 5.60 -29.79 -5.68
CA LEU A 153 5.72 -28.34 -5.55
C LEU A 153 4.51 -27.73 -6.27
N SER A 154 3.64 -27.06 -5.52
CA SER A 154 2.44 -26.41 -6.05
C SER A 154 2.68 -24.92 -6.22
N ILE A 155 2.30 -24.42 -7.40
CA ILE A 155 2.49 -23.03 -7.81
C ILE A 155 1.10 -22.41 -7.96
N HIS A 156 0.74 -21.47 -7.09
CA HIS A 156 -0.55 -20.80 -7.07
C HIS A 156 -0.41 -19.32 -7.46
N GLY A 157 -1.18 -18.86 -8.44
CA GLY A 157 -1.15 -17.45 -8.83
C GLY A 157 -2.31 -17.03 -9.72
N ARG A 158 -2.57 -15.71 -9.77
CA ARG A 158 -3.67 -15.11 -10.55
C ARG A 158 -3.57 -15.45 -12.04
N ASP A 159 -2.34 -15.58 -12.54
CA ASP A 159 -2.02 -15.91 -13.93
C ASP A 159 -1.25 -17.22 -14.06
N ALA A 160 -1.43 -18.18 -13.14
CA ALA A 160 -0.71 -19.46 -13.17
C ALA A 160 -0.92 -20.23 -14.50
N LYS A 161 -2.03 -19.99 -15.21
CA LYS A 161 -2.28 -20.55 -16.54
C LYS A 161 -1.25 -20.11 -17.58
N ASN A 162 -0.71 -18.90 -17.45
CA ASN A 162 0.33 -18.39 -18.34
C ASN A 162 1.68 -19.08 -18.12
N LEU A 163 1.83 -19.85 -17.03
CA LEU A 163 3.00 -20.68 -16.78
C LEU A 163 2.92 -22.03 -17.49
N ILE A 164 1.74 -22.48 -17.92
CA ILE A 164 1.52 -23.79 -18.57
C ILE A 164 2.45 -24.01 -19.76
N PRO A 165 2.60 -23.07 -20.71
CA PRO A 165 3.51 -23.25 -21.85
C PRO A 165 4.99 -23.32 -21.46
N HIS A 166 5.33 -22.98 -20.22
CA HIS A 166 6.69 -22.87 -19.72
C HIS A 166 7.02 -23.90 -18.63
N ILE A 167 6.11 -24.83 -18.30
CA ILE A 167 6.29 -25.81 -17.22
C ILE A 167 7.58 -26.60 -17.38
N SER A 168 7.85 -27.19 -18.55
CA SER A 168 9.07 -27.99 -18.76
C SER A 168 10.36 -27.19 -18.54
N ARG A 169 10.35 -25.90 -18.88
CA ARG A 169 11.50 -25.01 -18.63
C ARG A 169 11.65 -24.72 -17.14
N LEU A 170 10.54 -24.48 -16.44
CA LEU A 170 10.53 -24.25 -14.99
C LEU A 170 11.01 -25.49 -14.24
N GLU A 171 10.57 -26.69 -14.64
CA GLU A 171 11.04 -27.96 -14.09
C GLU A 171 12.56 -28.12 -14.29
N GLY A 172 13.08 -27.82 -15.49
CA GLY A 172 14.52 -27.84 -15.75
C GLY A 172 15.30 -26.93 -14.83
N MET A 173 14.86 -25.68 -14.67
CA MET A 173 15.50 -24.70 -13.79
C MET A 173 15.44 -25.11 -12.32
N ILE A 174 14.31 -25.66 -11.86
CA ILE A 174 14.15 -26.16 -10.49
C ILE A 174 15.09 -27.34 -10.25
N ASN A 175 15.20 -28.27 -11.20
CA ASN A 175 16.08 -29.42 -11.09
C ASN A 175 17.56 -29.02 -11.08
N GLU A 176 17.96 -28.07 -11.92
CA GLU A 176 19.32 -27.50 -11.90
C GLU A 176 19.61 -26.80 -10.57
N PHE A 177 18.65 -26.01 -10.07
CA PHE A 177 18.78 -25.33 -8.79
C PHE A 177 18.89 -26.34 -7.64
N LEU A 178 18.01 -27.34 -7.58
CA LEU A 178 18.05 -28.39 -6.55
C LEU A 178 19.35 -29.20 -6.60
N ALA A 179 19.87 -29.49 -7.79
CA ALA A 179 21.17 -30.14 -7.96
C ALA A 179 22.34 -29.27 -7.48
N SER A 180 22.19 -27.94 -7.54
CA SER A 180 23.19 -26.98 -7.05
C SER A 180 23.16 -26.80 -5.53
N ILE A 181 22.09 -27.21 -4.84
CA ILE A 181 22.02 -27.13 -3.37
C ILE A 181 22.86 -28.28 -2.80
N PRO A 182 24.00 -27.98 -2.13
CA PRO A 182 24.81 -29.02 -1.51
C PRO A 182 23.95 -29.78 -0.49
N GLU A 183 23.87 -31.12 -0.64
CA GLU A 183 23.04 -32.02 0.16
C GLU A 183 22.83 -31.50 1.59
N ASN A 184 21.60 -31.08 1.88
CA ASN A 184 21.27 -30.46 3.15
C ASN A 184 21.49 -31.49 4.28
N LYS A 185 22.59 -31.32 5.01
CA LYS A 185 23.02 -32.13 6.17
C LYS A 185 21.91 -32.31 7.23
N ALA A 186 20.83 -31.52 7.17
CA ALA A 186 19.62 -31.65 7.95
C ALA A 186 18.90 -33.01 7.80
N ARG A 187 18.85 -33.60 6.59
CA ARG A 187 18.20 -34.91 6.36
C ARG A 187 19.00 -36.05 6.98
N LYS A 188 20.33 -36.05 6.78
CA LYS A 188 21.27 -36.98 7.43
C LYS A 188 21.24 -36.89 8.97
N ARG A 189 21.05 -35.69 9.56
CA ARG A 189 20.91 -35.53 11.02
C ARG A 189 19.60 -36.13 11.57
N ARG A 190 18.48 -35.95 10.86
CA ARG A 190 17.16 -36.47 11.28
C ARG A 190 17.10 -38.00 11.17
N ASP A 191 17.68 -38.57 10.12
CA ASP A 191 17.77 -40.02 9.93
C ASP A 191 18.77 -40.66 10.89
N LYS A 192 19.92 -40.02 11.16
CA LYS A 192 20.88 -40.48 12.17
C LYS A 192 20.28 -40.43 13.59
N ALA A 193 19.49 -39.39 13.92
CA ALA A 193 18.79 -39.28 15.21
C ALA A 193 17.65 -40.32 15.37
N LYS A 194 16.90 -40.61 14.30
CA LYS A 194 15.89 -41.70 14.30
C LYS A 194 16.54 -43.07 14.42
N LYS A 195 17.69 -43.30 13.78
CA LYS A 195 18.46 -44.56 13.90
C LYS A 195 19.01 -44.72 15.32
N LEU A 196 19.60 -43.67 15.92
CA LEU A 196 20.09 -43.69 17.31
C LEU A 196 18.99 -43.98 18.34
N ARG A 197 17.79 -43.41 18.16
CA ARG A 197 16.63 -43.67 19.05
C ARG A 197 16.14 -45.12 18.95
N ARG A 198 16.12 -45.70 17.75
CA ARG A 198 15.75 -47.12 17.55
C ARG A 198 16.78 -48.08 18.15
N THR A 199 18.07 -47.76 18.07
CA THR A 199 19.13 -48.58 18.68
C THR A 199 19.08 -48.52 20.21
N ARG A 200 18.83 -47.34 20.80
CA ARG A 200 18.70 -47.18 22.27
C ARG A 200 17.46 -47.85 22.87
N MET A 201 16.33 -47.90 22.16
CA MET A 201 15.14 -48.59 22.65
C MET A 201 15.28 -50.12 22.62
N ARG A 202 16.02 -50.68 21.65
CA ARG A 202 16.30 -52.12 21.59
C ARG A 202 17.31 -52.60 22.64
N SER A 203 18.25 -51.76 23.06
CA SER A 203 19.20 -52.09 24.13
C SER A 203 18.60 -51.97 25.54
N ALA A 204 17.49 -51.24 25.71
CA ALA A 204 16.81 -51.09 27.00
C ALA A 204 15.79 -52.21 27.29
N SER A 205 15.41 -53.01 26.28
CA SER A 205 14.45 -54.11 26.40
C SER A 205 15.10 -55.50 26.47
N GLY A 206 16.43 -55.59 26.55
CA GLY A 206 17.19 -56.85 26.49
C GLY A 206 17.90 -57.25 27.79
N GLY A 207 17.57 -56.63 28.93
CA GLY A 207 18.24 -56.85 30.21
C GLY A 207 17.26 -56.95 31.37
N LEU A 208 16.32 -57.90 31.30
CA LEU A 208 15.51 -58.37 32.41
C LEU A 208 15.22 -59.85 32.15
N ASP A 209 16.26 -60.67 32.25
CA ASP A 209 16.11 -62.09 32.57
C ASP A 209 17.47 -62.58 33.07
N VAL A 210 17.53 -62.93 34.35
CA VAL A 210 18.20 -64.09 34.98
C VAL A 210 18.31 -63.76 36.47
N SER A 211 17.34 -64.24 37.24
CA SER A 211 17.53 -65.00 38.49
C SER A 211 16.19 -65.59 38.90
#